data_AF-A0A1D1Y9Y4-F1
#
_entry.id   AF-A0A1D1Y9Y4-F1
#
_cell.length_a   1.000
_cell.length_b   1.000
_cell.length_c   1.000
_cell.angle_alpha   90.00
_cell.angle_beta   90.00
_cell.angle_gamma   90.00
#
_symmetry.space_group_name_H-M   'P 1'
#
loop_
_entity.id
_entity.type
_entity.pdbx_description
1 polymer ?
#
loop_
_entity_poly.entity_id
_entity_poly.type
_entity_poly.pdbx_seq_one_letter_code
_entity_poly.pdbx_strand_id
1 'polypeptide(L)'
;MLLPASAAAGHRRRHFSLFFFFFSEKWMAKKGTSLLPSSPFLTAARSFRSEAALDALRGAAAHGVSPPSGGGDDDVGGRPQEEGDGEGSPSASDDGGNASGGYSLVLYNYPSFTGAMAALFANIYHSACKLPALILPFSSVEPFRVEDLKLRGLDKCYLLDFVGPDRFAVELSRFVPNVVAFDHRKSTLARVSQFGCFPQNLDLHIDTQKTSARAVYHYFSEKLSEKSPLEGHVSLLSQEDEHRIETILKYVEDADLRRWDLSDTKAFNIGLREERVKLNCVTNPYVFEQLLDIDPSDLISKGNSHISSRQDAAKKLLGKEFKIRLGRGFYGECLCIRADGHSNLSHEIGDELSKRSAAAGMRPIGAVVFIQRGNLKMCLRTTDNATDTSVVAKTYGGGGKSSSSSFIIRMDEYNHWTIANSL
;
A
#
# COMPACT_ATOMS: atom_id res chain seq x y z
N MET A 1 11.81 -8.60 -66.42
CA MET A 1 10.45 -8.89 -66.92
C MET A 1 9.56 -9.21 -65.73
N LEU A 2 8.52 -8.39 -65.55
CA LEU A 2 7.30 -8.55 -64.71
C LEU A 2 7.41 -8.56 -63.16
N LEU A 3 6.94 -7.45 -62.58
CA LEU A 3 6.41 -7.22 -61.22
C LEU A 3 4.87 -7.55 -61.19
N PRO A 4 4.07 -7.24 -60.13
CA PRO A 4 3.96 -7.85 -58.79
C PRO A 4 2.47 -8.07 -58.35
N ALA A 5 2.21 -8.55 -57.11
CA ALA A 5 1.01 -8.39 -56.22
C ALA A 5 0.92 -9.61 -55.28
N SER A 6 0.40 -9.63 -54.03
CA SER A 6 -0.40 -8.72 -53.19
C SER A 6 -0.24 -9.16 -51.72
N ALA A 7 -0.60 -8.26 -50.81
CA ALA A 7 -0.59 -8.36 -49.35
C ALA A 7 -1.56 -9.40 -48.75
N ALA A 8 -1.20 -9.92 -47.57
CA ALA A 8 -2.15 -10.33 -46.54
C ALA A 8 -1.52 -10.14 -45.14
N ALA A 9 -2.01 -9.13 -44.43
CA ALA A 9 -1.64 -8.81 -43.07
C ALA A 9 -2.29 -9.81 -42.07
N GLY A 10 -1.47 -10.66 -41.46
CA GLY A 10 -1.89 -11.56 -40.39
C GLY A 10 -1.66 -10.96 -39.00
N HIS A 11 -2.76 -10.65 -38.31
CA HIS A 11 -2.84 -10.21 -36.92
C HIS A 11 -1.96 -11.05 -35.97
N ARG A 12 -0.84 -10.50 -35.48
CA ARG A 12 -0.12 -11.04 -34.32
C ARG A 12 -0.74 -10.47 -33.04
N ARG A 13 -1.59 -11.25 -32.36
CA ARG A 13 -1.94 -11.01 -30.96
C ARG A 13 -0.69 -11.21 -30.09
N ARG A 14 -0.03 -10.11 -29.71
CA ARG A 14 1.00 -10.11 -28.67
C ARG A 14 0.31 -10.22 -27.32
N HIS A 15 0.39 -11.40 -26.70
CA HIS A 15 0.12 -11.54 -25.27
C HIS A 15 1.20 -10.79 -24.49
N PHE A 16 0.88 -9.60 -24.01
CA PHE A 16 1.69 -8.91 -23.00
C PHE A 16 1.39 -9.51 -21.63
N SER A 17 2.39 -10.17 -21.06
CA SER A 17 2.36 -10.69 -19.70
C SER A 17 2.57 -9.56 -18.71
N LEU A 18 1.47 -9.00 -18.16
CA LEU A 18 1.51 -8.11 -16.99
C LEU A 18 1.89 -8.93 -15.74
N PHE A 19 3.17 -8.94 -15.37
CA PHE A 19 3.62 -9.47 -14.08
C PHE A 19 3.44 -8.38 -13.00
N PHE A 20 2.28 -8.34 -12.37
CA PHE A 20 2.06 -7.63 -11.11
C PHE A 20 2.29 -8.58 -9.93
N PHE A 21 3.27 -8.27 -9.10
CA PHE A 21 3.42 -8.88 -7.78
C PHE A 21 2.36 -8.30 -6.84
N PHE A 22 1.17 -8.92 -6.81
CA PHE A 22 0.23 -8.83 -5.70
C PHE A 22 0.30 -10.14 -4.92
N PHE A 23 1.11 -10.19 -3.88
CA PHE A 23 0.93 -11.17 -2.81
C PHE A 23 0.21 -10.44 -1.67
N SER A 24 -1.13 -10.51 -1.65
CA SER A 24 -1.91 -10.78 -0.41
C SER A 24 -3.44 -10.66 -0.57
N GLU A 25 -4.03 -10.03 -1.59
CA GLU A 25 -5.47 -9.69 -1.48
C GLU A 25 -6.44 -10.28 -2.52
N LYS A 26 -5.98 -10.94 -3.60
CA LYS A 26 -6.89 -11.50 -4.62
C LYS A 26 -7.21 -12.98 -4.52
N TRP A 27 -6.99 -13.60 -3.36
CA TRP A 27 -7.26 -15.02 -3.17
C TRP A 27 -8.15 -15.24 -1.95
N MET A 28 -9.46 -14.98 -2.09
CA MET A 28 -10.56 -15.60 -1.31
C MET A 28 -11.93 -15.05 -1.75
N ALA A 29 -12.28 -15.24 -3.02
CA ALA A 29 -13.66 -15.04 -3.48
C ALA A 29 -14.03 -16.08 -4.55
N LYS A 30 -14.36 -17.29 -4.11
CA LYS A 30 -15.39 -18.15 -4.72
C LYS A 30 -15.73 -19.26 -3.73
N LYS A 31 -16.93 -19.17 -3.15
CA LYS A 31 -17.47 -20.03 -2.09
C LYS A 31 -17.83 -21.43 -2.58
N GLY A 32 -17.70 -22.38 -1.67
CA GLY A 32 -18.34 -23.70 -1.67
C GLY A 32 -18.17 -24.33 -0.28
N THR A 33 -19.15 -24.07 0.59
CA THR A 33 -19.56 -24.81 1.82
C THR A 33 -18.57 -25.76 2.52
N SER A 34 -18.12 -25.40 3.73
CA SER A 34 -18.09 -26.31 4.90
C SER A 34 -17.81 -25.55 6.20
N LEU A 35 -18.54 -25.93 7.25
CA LEU A 35 -18.59 -25.34 8.60
C LEU A 35 -17.26 -25.45 9.37
N LEU A 36 -16.55 -24.33 9.55
CA LEU A 36 -15.58 -24.08 10.63
C LEU A 36 -15.59 -22.56 10.93
N PRO A 37 -15.31 -22.12 12.18
CA PRO A 37 -15.50 -20.74 12.58
C PRO A 37 -14.57 -19.82 11.78
N SER A 38 -15.19 -18.86 11.09
CA SER A 38 -14.52 -17.79 10.37
C SER A 38 -13.57 -17.04 11.29
N SER A 39 -12.30 -17.00 10.91
CA SER A 39 -11.30 -16.11 11.52
C SER A 39 -11.83 -14.66 11.55
N PRO A 40 -11.76 -13.95 12.69
CA PRO A 40 -12.19 -12.55 12.78
C PRO A 40 -11.44 -11.60 11.84
N PHE A 41 -10.29 -12.03 11.29
CA PHE A 41 -9.49 -11.27 10.33
C PHE A 41 -10.12 -11.11 8.94
N LEU A 42 -11.12 -11.93 8.58
CA LEU A 42 -11.71 -11.93 7.22
C LEU A 42 -13.03 -11.16 7.11
N THR A 43 -13.60 -10.71 8.23
CA THR A 43 -14.88 -10.01 8.25
C THR A 43 -14.73 -8.49 8.08
N ALA A 44 -13.54 -7.94 8.31
CA ALA A 44 -13.27 -6.50 8.21
C ALA A 44 -13.09 -5.97 6.77
N ALA A 45 -13.03 -6.85 5.76
CA ALA A 45 -12.90 -6.47 4.34
C ALA A 45 -14.25 -6.45 3.60
N ARG A 46 -15.28 -5.84 4.20
CA ARG A 46 -16.61 -5.67 3.58
C ARG A 46 -16.81 -4.21 3.14
N SER A 47 -16.98 -4.01 1.83
CA SER A 47 -17.50 -2.81 1.12
C SER A 47 -16.78 -1.48 1.40
N PHE A 48 -15.87 -1.07 0.50
CA PHE A 48 -14.97 0.07 0.69
C PHE A 48 -15.46 1.37 0.08
N ARG A 49 -16.42 1.31 -0.86
CA ARG A 49 -17.41 2.38 -0.97
C ARG A 49 -18.37 2.20 0.21
N SER A 50 -17.89 2.45 1.42
CA SER A 50 -18.72 2.31 2.60
C SER A 50 -19.81 3.38 2.51
N GLU A 51 -21.04 3.03 2.89
CA GLU A 51 -22.11 4.05 3.02
C GLU A 51 -21.61 5.21 3.88
N ALA A 52 -20.80 4.96 4.91
CA ALA A 52 -20.16 6.00 5.71
C ALA A 52 -19.30 7.00 4.90
N ALA A 53 -18.54 6.56 3.89
CA ALA A 53 -17.76 7.46 3.04
C ALA A 53 -18.66 8.25 2.07
N LEU A 54 -19.73 7.62 1.56
CA LEU A 54 -20.74 8.31 0.76
C LEU A 54 -21.56 9.29 1.60
N ASP A 55 -21.85 8.96 2.85
CA ASP A 55 -22.55 9.81 3.80
C ASP A 55 -21.67 11.00 4.20
N ALA A 56 -20.36 10.80 4.36
CA ALA A 56 -19.42 11.90 4.53
C ALA A 56 -19.42 12.85 3.31
N LEU A 57 -19.43 12.31 2.09
CA LEU A 57 -19.56 13.10 0.86
C LEU A 57 -20.89 13.86 0.79
N ARG A 58 -22.01 13.19 1.12
CA ARG A 58 -23.35 13.80 1.15
C ARG A 58 -23.44 14.89 2.22
N GLY A 59 -22.88 14.67 3.40
CA GLY A 59 -22.83 15.64 4.50
C GLY A 59 -22.02 16.89 4.13
N ALA A 60 -20.84 16.71 3.52
CA ALA A 60 -20.03 17.82 3.03
C ALA A 60 -20.75 18.65 1.96
N ALA A 61 -21.50 18.00 1.06
CA ALA A 61 -22.30 18.68 0.05
C ALA A 61 -23.54 19.40 0.61
N ALA A 62 -24.09 18.94 1.74
CA ALA A 62 -25.30 19.49 2.35
C ALA A 62 -25.04 20.68 3.28
N HIS A 63 -23.92 20.68 4.02
CA HIS A 63 -23.74 21.62 5.13
C HIS A 63 -22.62 22.65 4.97
N GLY A 64 -21.71 22.50 4.00
CA GLY A 64 -20.45 23.27 4.04
C GLY A 64 -19.63 22.83 5.25
N VAL A 65 -18.42 22.32 5.03
CA VAL A 65 -17.64 21.61 6.05
C VAL A 65 -17.50 22.45 7.33
N SER A 66 -18.16 22.03 8.41
CA SER A 66 -17.97 22.58 9.75
C SER A 66 -17.01 21.66 10.53
N PRO A 67 -15.99 22.18 11.21
CA PRO A 67 -15.05 21.38 11.97
C PRO A 67 -15.74 20.70 13.18
N PRO A 68 -15.25 19.54 13.65
CA PRO A 68 -15.71 18.96 14.90
C PRO A 68 -15.20 19.83 16.06
N SER A 69 -16.10 20.61 16.66
CA SER A 69 -15.82 21.28 17.94
C SER A 69 -15.81 20.24 19.06
N GLY A 70 -14.64 20.03 19.67
CA GLY A 70 -14.53 19.32 20.93
C GLY A 70 -15.32 20.05 22.01
N GLY A 71 -16.32 19.37 22.57
CA GLY A 71 -17.13 19.86 23.67
C GLY A 71 -16.34 19.89 24.97
N GLY A 72 -16.48 21.00 25.68
CA GLY A 72 -16.09 21.19 27.07
C GLY A 72 -17.02 22.25 27.64
N ASP A 73 -18.19 21.82 28.11
CA ASP A 73 -19.06 22.59 28.99
C ASP A 73 -18.37 22.69 30.35
N ASP A 74 -18.32 23.90 30.91
CA ASP A 74 -18.59 24.11 32.32
C ASP A 74 -19.21 25.51 32.49
N ASP A 75 -20.47 25.46 32.90
CA ASP A 75 -21.37 26.57 33.23
C ASP A 75 -21.14 27.02 34.68
N VAL A 76 -21.46 28.29 34.97
CA VAL A 76 -22.22 28.79 36.14
C VAL A 76 -21.78 30.18 36.60
N GLY A 77 -22.74 31.12 36.49
CA GLY A 77 -22.95 32.27 37.38
C GLY A 77 -22.65 33.62 36.72
N GLY A 78 -23.56 34.60 36.58
CA GLY A 78 -24.91 34.79 37.09
C GLY A 78 -25.16 36.29 37.32
N ARG A 79 -26.28 36.79 36.77
CA ARG A 79 -27.05 38.03 37.10
C ARG A 79 -26.72 39.40 36.45
N PRO A 80 -27.76 40.28 36.32
CA PRO A 80 -28.01 41.02 35.08
C PRO A 80 -28.19 42.55 35.23
N GLN A 81 -28.45 43.17 34.06
CA GLN A 81 -29.11 44.47 33.78
C GLN A 81 -28.34 45.76 34.07
N GLU A 82 -28.13 46.53 33.00
CA GLU A 82 -28.57 47.93 32.95
C GLU A 82 -28.84 48.37 31.50
N GLU A 83 -29.91 49.15 31.36
CA GLU A 83 -30.48 49.70 30.13
C GLU A 83 -29.63 50.85 29.56
N GLY A 84 -29.70 51.04 28.24
CA GLY A 84 -29.07 52.18 27.57
C GLY A 84 -29.52 52.29 26.13
N ASP A 85 -30.63 53.00 25.92
CA ASP A 85 -31.16 53.38 24.62
C ASP A 85 -30.17 54.27 23.84
N GLY A 86 -30.00 53.96 22.56
CA GLY A 86 -29.18 54.75 21.63
C GLY A 86 -29.53 54.43 20.19
N GLU A 87 -30.52 55.16 19.66
CA GLU A 87 -30.86 55.18 18.23
C GLU A 87 -29.66 55.62 17.38
N GLY A 88 -29.29 54.81 16.40
CA GLY A 88 -28.25 55.11 15.41
C GLY A 88 -28.46 54.31 14.13
N SER A 89 -29.03 54.97 13.14
CA SER A 89 -29.32 54.47 11.78
C SER A 89 -28.14 53.73 11.12
N PRO A 90 -28.35 52.55 10.48
CA PRO A 90 -27.29 51.89 9.72
C PRO A 90 -27.22 52.47 8.30
N SER A 91 -26.09 53.10 7.97
CA SER A 91 -25.72 53.40 6.59
C SER A 91 -25.22 52.13 5.93
N ALA A 92 -25.94 51.69 4.91
CA ALA A 92 -25.53 50.60 4.03
C ALA A 92 -24.56 51.15 2.97
N SER A 93 -23.34 50.62 2.96
CA SER A 93 -22.50 50.63 1.75
C SER A 93 -21.54 49.45 1.80
N ASP A 94 -22.00 48.35 1.21
CA ASP A 94 -21.26 47.56 0.22
C ASP A 94 -19.88 47.03 0.64
N ASP A 95 -19.87 46.00 1.50
CA ASP A 95 -18.72 45.10 1.62
C ASP A 95 -18.87 43.95 0.61
N GLY A 96 -18.59 44.29 -0.64
CA GLY A 96 -18.44 43.36 -1.75
C GLY A 96 -17.18 42.52 -1.56
N GLY A 97 -17.30 41.42 -0.83
CA GLY A 97 -16.18 40.52 -0.56
C GLY A 97 -16.61 39.13 -0.08
N ASN A 98 -17.75 38.61 -0.57
CA ASN A 98 -18.14 37.23 -0.27
C ASN A 98 -17.23 36.25 -1.05
N ALA A 99 -16.02 36.02 -0.52
CA ALA A 99 -15.21 34.88 -0.92
C ALA A 99 -16.02 33.62 -0.59
N SER A 100 -16.68 33.05 -1.59
CA SER A 100 -17.37 31.77 -1.48
C SER A 100 -16.34 30.71 -1.08
N GLY A 101 -16.23 30.42 0.21
CA GLY A 101 -15.21 29.56 0.79
C GLY A 101 -15.38 28.11 0.33
N GLY A 102 -14.75 27.75 -0.78
CA GLY A 102 -14.69 26.37 -1.23
C GLY A 102 -13.85 25.49 -0.29
N TYR A 103 -14.02 24.18 -0.36
CA TYR A 103 -13.24 23.22 0.41
C TYR A 103 -12.38 22.33 -0.47
N SER A 104 -11.41 21.66 0.16
CA SER A 104 -10.53 20.70 -0.50
C SER A 104 -10.99 19.25 -0.24
N LEU A 105 -10.98 18.42 -1.27
CA LEU A 105 -11.12 16.97 -1.14
C LEU A 105 -9.74 16.32 -1.21
N VAL A 106 -9.37 15.52 -0.22
CA VAL A 106 -8.12 14.75 -0.21
C VAL A 106 -8.46 13.28 -0.32
N LEU A 107 -8.06 12.65 -1.42
CA LEU A 107 -8.17 11.21 -1.61
C LEU A 107 -6.79 10.59 -1.49
N TYR A 108 -6.64 9.55 -0.68
CA TYR A 108 -5.36 8.84 -0.57
C TYR A 108 -5.49 7.36 -0.89
N ASN A 109 -4.47 6.80 -1.54
CA ASN A 109 -4.45 5.39 -1.90
C ASN A 109 -4.48 4.50 -0.65
N TYR A 110 -5.54 3.73 -0.47
CA TYR A 110 -5.74 2.81 0.65
C TYR A 110 -5.66 1.35 0.16
N PRO A 111 -5.04 0.43 0.93
CA PRO A 111 -4.41 0.57 2.25
C PRO A 111 -2.89 0.86 2.17
N SER A 112 -2.47 1.80 1.33
CA SER A 112 -1.06 2.18 1.21
C SER A 112 -0.62 2.97 2.42
N PHE A 113 0.46 2.53 3.08
CA PHE A 113 1.09 3.32 4.15
C PHE A 113 1.65 4.64 3.61
N THR A 114 2.25 4.62 2.40
CA THR A 114 2.68 5.83 1.67
C THR A 114 1.52 6.78 1.42
N GLY A 115 0.35 6.27 1.02
CA GLY A 115 -0.86 7.07 0.84
C GLY A 115 -1.35 7.70 2.15
N ALA A 116 -1.38 6.93 3.24
CA ALA A 116 -1.82 7.42 4.54
C ALA A 116 -0.87 8.48 5.14
N MET A 117 0.45 8.31 5.01
CA MET A 117 1.43 9.34 5.38
C MET A 117 1.26 10.63 4.57
N ALA A 118 0.99 10.52 3.26
CA ALA A 118 0.68 11.68 2.44
C ALA A 118 -0.60 12.38 2.93
N ALA A 119 -1.63 11.63 3.31
CA ALA A 119 -2.87 12.18 3.87
C ALA A 119 -2.64 12.86 5.23
N LEU A 120 -1.74 12.34 6.06
CA LEU A 120 -1.32 12.98 7.30
C LEU A 120 -0.76 14.39 7.04
N PHE A 121 0.16 14.54 6.08
CA PHE A 121 0.74 15.85 5.77
C PHE A 121 -0.29 16.84 5.23
N ALA A 122 -1.25 16.37 4.42
CA ALA A 122 -2.38 17.18 3.99
C ALA A 122 -3.23 17.61 5.20
N ASN A 123 -3.54 16.69 6.12
CA ASN A 123 -4.31 16.97 7.33
C ASN A 123 -3.66 18.06 8.20
N ILE A 124 -2.35 17.94 8.44
CA ILE A 124 -1.58 18.91 9.24
C ILE A 124 -1.58 20.28 8.56
N TYR A 125 -1.30 20.34 7.26
CA TYR A 125 -1.30 21.60 6.51
C TYR A 125 -2.66 22.30 6.55
N HIS A 126 -3.73 21.56 6.24
CA HIS A 126 -5.09 22.10 6.22
C HIS A 126 -5.52 22.57 7.61
N SER A 127 -5.17 21.83 8.66
CA SER A 127 -5.42 22.23 10.05
C SER A 127 -4.66 23.50 10.43
N ALA A 128 -3.36 23.56 10.13
CA ALA A 128 -2.51 24.72 10.43
C ALA A 128 -3.01 26.00 9.72
N CYS A 129 -3.46 25.87 8.46
CA CYS A 129 -3.99 26.98 7.68
C CYS A 129 -5.49 27.25 7.92
N LYS A 130 -6.17 26.50 8.80
CA LYS A 130 -7.62 26.57 9.03
C LYS A 130 -8.45 26.47 7.73
N LEU A 131 -8.01 25.61 6.81
CA LEU A 131 -8.67 25.40 5.52
C LEU A 131 -9.62 24.20 5.59
N PRO A 132 -10.87 24.33 5.16
CA PRO A 132 -11.81 23.21 5.16
C PRO A 132 -11.33 22.11 4.20
N ALA A 133 -11.22 20.89 4.71
CA ALA A 133 -10.88 19.72 3.91
C ALA A 133 -11.67 18.48 4.32
N LEU A 134 -12.06 17.68 3.33
CA LEU A 134 -12.62 16.35 3.51
C LEU A 134 -11.56 15.32 3.06
N ILE A 135 -11.10 14.48 3.98
CA ILE A 135 -10.08 13.46 3.70
C ILE A 135 -10.74 12.08 3.67
N LEU A 136 -10.57 11.33 2.57
CA LEU A 136 -11.18 10.01 2.38
C LEU A 136 -10.20 8.98 1.80
N PRO A 137 -10.31 7.70 2.19
CA PRO A 137 -9.53 6.62 1.60
C PRO A 137 -10.06 6.29 0.21
N PHE A 138 -9.15 6.09 -0.75
CA PHE A 138 -9.44 5.59 -2.09
C PHE A 138 -9.00 4.14 -2.24
N SER A 139 -9.93 3.23 -2.47
CA SER A 139 -9.66 1.81 -2.68
C SER A 139 -9.64 1.44 -4.15
N SER A 140 -8.66 0.62 -4.58
CA SER A 140 -8.64 0.07 -5.94
C SER A 140 -9.59 -1.12 -6.14
N VAL A 141 -10.16 -1.68 -5.06
CA VAL A 141 -11.10 -2.81 -5.13
C VAL A 141 -12.50 -2.32 -5.51
N GLU A 142 -12.92 -1.21 -4.91
CA GLU A 142 -14.19 -0.54 -5.16
C GLU A 142 -13.96 0.97 -5.17
N PRO A 143 -13.44 1.51 -6.30
CA PRO A 143 -13.05 2.91 -6.38
C PRO A 143 -14.26 3.85 -6.46
N PHE A 144 -14.09 5.08 -5.97
CA PHE A 144 -15.03 6.16 -6.27
C PHE A 144 -15.12 6.37 -7.78
N ARG A 145 -16.34 6.63 -8.24
CA ARG A 145 -16.57 7.12 -9.59
C ARG A 145 -16.41 8.64 -9.61
N VAL A 146 -16.07 9.18 -10.76
CA VAL A 146 -15.95 10.62 -10.97
C VAL A 146 -17.28 11.32 -10.65
N GLU A 147 -18.40 10.67 -10.95
CA GLU A 147 -19.75 11.16 -10.63
C GLU A 147 -20.01 11.26 -9.13
N ASP A 148 -19.40 10.40 -8.31
CA ASP A 148 -19.55 10.43 -6.85
C ASP A 148 -18.91 11.68 -6.24
N LEU A 149 -18.03 12.35 -7.00
CA LEU A 149 -17.21 13.47 -6.55
C LEU A 149 -17.64 14.82 -7.14
N LYS A 150 -18.78 14.88 -7.85
CA LYS A 150 -19.39 16.12 -8.35
C LYS A 150 -20.10 16.87 -7.21
N LEU A 151 -19.32 17.35 -6.26
CA LEU A 151 -19.80 18.01 -5.05
C LEU A 151 -19.86 19.52 -5.24
N ARG A 152 -20.90 20.16 -4.70
CA ARG A 152 -20.98 21.64 -4.66
C ARG A 152 -19.93 22.19 -3.70
N GLY A 153 -19.31 23.31 -4.06
CA GLY A 153 -18.31 23.99 -3.22
C GLY A 153 -16.92 23.33 -3.20
N LEU A 154 -16.70 22.27 -3.97
CA LEU A 154 -15.39 21.66 -4.11
C LEU A 154 -14.49 22.54 -5.00
N ASP A 155 -13.44 23.11 -4.42
CA ASP A 155 -12.50 24.00 -5.12
C ASP A 155 -11.22 23.26 -5.53
N LYS A 156 -10.73 22.37 -4.67
CA LYS A 156 -9.48 21.66 -4.87
C LYS A 156 -9.59 20.17 -4.57
N CYS A 157 -8.95 19.33 -5.37
CA CYS A 157 -8.84 17.90 -5.10
C CYS A 157 -7.38 17.46 -5.12
N TYR A 158 -6.95 16.79 -4.04
CA TYR A 158 -5.64 16.14 -3.94
C TYR A 158 -5.79 14.64 -4.12
N LEU A 159 -5.00 14.04 -4.99
CA LEU A 159 -4.89 12.58 -5.17
C LEU A 159 -3.51 12.13 -4.69
N LEU A 160 -3.47 11.39 -3.59
CA LEU A 160 -2.23 11.08 -2.86
C LEU A 160 -1.83 9.61 -3.01
N ASP A 161 -0.66 9.35 -3.62
CA ASP A 161 -0.12 8.01 -3.94
C ASP A 161 -0.89 7.26 -5.07
N PHE A 162 -1.59 8.01 -5.93
CA PHE A 162 -2.23 7.52 -7.16
C PHE A 162 -2.70 8.67 -8.07
N VAL A 163 -2.87 8.36 -9.37
CA VAL A 163 -3.57 9.23 -10.36
C VAL A 163 -4.96 8.68 -10.73
N GLY A 164 -5.31 7.48 -10.24
CA GLY A 164 -6.57 6.78 -10.51
C GLY A 164 -6.59 6.03 -11.85
N PRO A 165 -7.49 5.04 -12.05
CA PRO A 165 -7.62 4.27 -13.30
C PRO A 165 -8.10 5.14 -14.47
N ASP A 166 -7.95 4.68 -15.72
CA ASP A 166 -8.71 5.19 -16.89
C ASP A 166 -8.86 6.72 -17.04
N ARG A 167 -7.79 7.50 -16.82
CA ARG A 167 -7.79 8.98 -16.88
C ARG A 167 -8.62 9.67 -15.78
N PHE A 168 -8.91 9.00 -14.67
CA PHE A 168 -9.66 9.51 -13.52
C PHE A 168 -9.31 10.95 -13.11
N ALA A 169 -8.02 11.28 -12.92
CA ALA A 169 -7.60 12.64 -12.59
C ALA A 169 -7.96 13.69 -13.67
N VAL A 170 -7.91 13.31 -14.95
CA VAL A 170 -8.29 14.15 -16.09
C VAL A 170 -9.80 14.36 -16.15
N GLU A 171 -10.57 13.34 -15.76
CA GLU A 171 -12.03 13.45 -15.71
C GLU A 171 -12.49 14.30 -14.53
N LEU A 172 -11.82 14.20 -13.37
CA LEU A 172 -12.07 15.07 -12.22
C LEU A 172 -11.81 16.55 -12.56
N SER A 173 -10.72 16.85 -13.28
CA SER A 173 -10.39 18.23 -13.65
C SER A 173 -11.38 18.86 -14.64
N ARG A 174 -12.37 18.12 -15.15
CA ARG A 174 -13.46 18.72 -15.95
C ARG A 174 -14.44 19.54 -15.12
N PHE A 175 -14.49 19.34 -13.80
CA PHE A 175 -15.43 20.05 -12.92
C PHE A 175 -14.83 20.47 -11.57
N VAL A 176 -13.65 19.96 -11.19
CA VAL A 176 -12.90 20.46 -10.04
C VAL A 176 -11.95 21.58 -10.51
N PRO A 177 -12.03 22.81 -9.94
CA PRO A 177 -11.22 23.93 -10.36
C PRO A 177 -9.71 23.72 -10.26
N ASN A 178 -9.23 22.94 -9.29
CA ASN A 178 -7.81 22.62 -9.13
C ASN A 178 -7.62 21.15 -8.71
N VAL A 179 -6.91 20.36 -9.50
CA VAL A 179 -6.58 18.97 -9.17
C VAL A 179 -5.07 18.81 -9.08
N VAL A 180 -4.57 18.30 -7.96
CA VAL A 180 -3.15 18.00 -7.75
C VAL A 180 -3.00 16.51 -7.46
N ALA A 181 -2.18 15.80 -8.23
CA ALA A 181 -2.00 14.36 -8.06
C ALA A 181 -0.52 13.98 -7.87
N PHE A 182 -0.28 13.07 -6.94
CA PHE A 182 1.04 12.54 -6.60
C PHE A 182 1.07 11.03 -6.82
N ASP A 183 2.07 10.54 -7.54
CA ASP A 183 2.37 9.11 -7.67
C ASP A 183 3.88 8.95 -7.88
N HIS A 184 4.43 7.77 -7.63
CA HIS A 184 5.85 7.48 -7.79
C HIS A 184 6.10 6.24 -8.65
N ARG A 185 5.03 5.59 -9.12
CA ARG A 185 5.14 4.33 -9.84
C ARG A 185 5.58 4.56 -11.29
N LYS A 186 6.60 3.80 -11.71
CA LYS A 186 7.03 3.73 -13.13
C LYS A 186 5.88 3.39 -14.08
N SER A 187 4.94 2.54 -13.64
CA SER A 187 3.74 2.21 -14.42
C SER A 187 2.80 3.40 -14.60
N THR A 188 2.70 4.26 -13.59
CA THR A 188 1.89 5.48 -13.68
C THR A 188 2.54 6.46 -14.64
N LEU A 189 3.87 6.69 -14.53
CA LEU A 189 4.60 7.52 -15.48
C LEU A 189 4.39 7.06 -16.93
N ALA A 190 4.61 5.76 -17.20
CA ALA A 190 4.45 5.18 -18.53
C ALA A 190 3.01 5.30 -19.08
N ARG A 191 2.00 5.25 -18.21
CA ARG A 191 0.59 5.40 -18.56
C ARG A 191 0.22 6.85 -18.83
N VAL A 192 0.65 7.76 -17.96
CA VAL A 192 0.38 9.20 -18.06
C VAL A 192 1.04 9.79 -19.31
N SER A 193 2.23 9.32 -19.69
CA SER A 193 2.86 9.72 -20.96
C SER A 193 2.04 9.40 -22.22
N GLN A 194 1.02 8.53 -22.12
CA GLN A 194 0.12 8.19 -23.23
C GLN A 194 -1.11 9.10 -23.30
N PHE A 195 -1.34 9.94 -22.30
CA PHE A 195 -2.57 10.72 -22.19
C PHE A 195 -2.60 11.97 -23.07
N GLY A 196 -1.44 12.38 -23.62
CA GLY A 196 -1.30 13.56 -24.46
C GLY A 196 -1.24 14.83 -23.63
N CYS A 197 -2.01 15.85 -24.03
CA CYS A 197 -2.10 17.12 -23.30
C CYS A 197 -2.97 16.98 -22.04
N PHE A 198 -2.54 17.61 -20.95
CA PHE A 198 -3.30 17.70 -19.70
C PHE A 198 -4.09 19.01 -19.64
N PRO A 199 -5.27 19.00 -18.99
CA PRO A 199 -5.96 20.24 -18.62
C PRO A 199 -5.05 21.13 -17.77
N GLN A 200 -5.13 22.45 -17.95
CA GLN A 200 -4.28 23.41 -17.24
C GLN A 200 -4.49 23.41 -15.72
N ASN A 201 -5.66 22.97 -15.26
CA ASN A 201 -6.02 22.85 -13.86
C ASN A 201 -5.69 21.49 -13.23
N LEU A 202 -4.93 20.64 -13.94
CA LEU A 202 -4.42 19.38 -13.43
C LEU A 202 -2.90 19.44 -13.28
N ASP A 203 -2.43 19.45 -12.04
CA ASP A 203 -1.02 19.43 -11.68
C ASP A 203 -0.58 18.00 -11.30
N LEU A 204 0.42 17.45 -12.00
CA LEU A 204 0.86 16.06 -11.87
C LEU A 204 2.30 16.00 -11.36
N HIS A 205 2.45 15.50 -10.14
CA HIS A 205 3.74 15.27 -9.48
C HIS A 205 4.09 13.79 -9.51
N ILE A 206 4.76 13.36 -10.58
CA ILE A 206 5.20 11.96 -10.75
C ILE A 206 6.71 11.86 -10.64
N ASP A 207 7.19 11.47 -9.46
CA ASP A 207 8.62 11.27 -9.18
C ASP A 207 8.91 9.80 -8.92
N THR A 208 9.67 9.15 -9.81
CA THR A 208 10.06 7.73 -9.65
C THR A 208 11.27 7.51 -8.75
N GLN A 209 11.89 8.58 -8.24
CA GLN A 209 13.07 8.55 -7.37
C GLN A 209 12.72 8.77 -5.89
N LYS A 210 11.51 9.22 -5.57
CA LYS A 210 11.05 9.46 -4.20
C LYS A 210 9.65 8.91 -4.03
N THR A 211 9.28 8.54 -2.81
CA THR A 211 7.88 8.14 -2.55
C THR A 211 6.91 9.31 -2.64
N SER A 212 5.64 9.01 -2.91
CA SER A 212 4.59 10.03 -2.89
C SER A 212 4.43 10.70 -1.53
N ALA A 213 4.63 9.98 -0.42
CA ALA A 213 4.64 10.56 0.92
C ALA A 213 5.72 11.63 1.07
N ARG A 214 6.94 11.36 0.59
CA ARG A 214 8.06 12.31 0.60
C ARG A 214 7.76 13.55 -0.25
N ALA A 215 7.24 13.35 -1.46
CA ALA A 215 6.88 14.45 -2.36
C ALA A 215 5.80 15.35 -1.75
N VAL A 216 4.77 14.74 -1.14
CA VAL A 216 3.67 15.45 -0.50
C VAL A 216 4.11 16.20 0.75
N TYR A 217 5.02 15.63 1.56
CA TYR A 217 5.66 16.32 2.68
C TYR A 217 6.32 17.63 2.21
N HIS A 218 7.20 17.55 1.22
CA HIS A 218 7.87 18.74 0.68
C HIS A 218 6.89 19.75 0.09
N TYR A 219 5.89 19.29 -0.67
CA TYR A 219 4.87 20.15 -1.27
C TYR A 219 4.12 20.97 -0.21
N PHE A 220 3.66 20.33 0.87
CA PHE A 220 2.92 21.05 1.92
C PHE A 220 3.82 21.91 2.81
N SER A 221 5.08 21.52 3.04
CA SER A 221 6.05 22.36 3.74
C SER A 221 6.38 23.65 2.96
N GLU A 222 6.52 23.55 1.63
CA GLU A 222 6.72 24.72 0.76
C GLU A 222 5.46 25.60 0.74
N LYS A 223 4.27 25.00 0.58
CA LYS A 223 2.98 25.72 0.60
C LYS A 223 2.71 26.44 1.92
N LEU A 224 3.22 25.93 3.04
CA LEU A 224 3.10 26.57 4.35
C LEU A 224 4.05 27.77 4.44
N SER A 225 5.30 27.59 4.01
CA SER A 225 6.32 28.65 3.95
C SER A 225 5.88 29.83 3.07
N GLU A 226 5.25 29.57 1.92
CA GLU A 226 4.72 30.60 1.01
C GLU A 226 3.63 31.47 1.66
N LYS A 227 2.86 30.92 2.61
CA LYS A 227 1.75 31.63 3.28
C LYS A 227 2.18 32.43 4.49
N SER A 228 3.30 32.07 5.10
CA SER A 228 3.85 32.75 6.28
C SER A 228 5.25 33.33 6.03
N PRO A 229 5.46 34.19 5.01
CA PRO A 229 6.80 34.71 4.70
C PRO A 229 7.35 35.72 5.73
N LEU A 230 6.48 36.25 6.61
CA LEU A 230 6.83 37.29 7.60
C LEU A 230 7.01 36.73 9.02
N GLU A 231 6.53 35.53 9.30
CA GLU A 231 6.82 34.77 10.51
C GLU A 231 7.99 33.84 10.19
N GLY A 232 8.96 33.70 11.10
CA GLY A 232 10.13 32.84 10.86
C GLY A 232 9.75 31.43 10.40
N HIS A 233 10.68 30.72 9.76
CA HIS A 233 10.49 29.40 9.13
C HIS A 233 9.44 28.51 9.83
N VAL A 234 8.20 28.49 9.31
CA VAL A 234 7.10 27.67 9.84
C VAL A 234 7.27 26.25 9.33
N SER A 235 7.67 25.33 10.22
CA SER A 235 7.77 23.91 9.88
C SER A 235 6.38 23.26 9.89
N LEU A 236 6.15 22.33 8.97
CA LEU A 236 4.93 21.52 8.95
C LEU A 236 4.84 20.59 10.16
N LEU A 237 5.98 20.15 10.69
CA LEU A 237 6.08 19.23 11.83
C LEU A 237 6.77 19.92 13.00
N SER A 238 6.46 19.47 14.22
CA SER A 238 7.27 19.83 15.39
C SER A 238 8.70 19.32 15.22
N GLN A 239 9.67 19.93 15.91
CA GLN A 239 11.06 19.51 15.83
C GLN A 239 11.26 18.05 16.29
N GLU A 240 10.47 17.60 17.27
CA GLU A 240 10.48 16.22 17.77
C GLU A 240 9.93 15.25 16.70
N ASP A 241 8.79 15.60 16.10
CA ASP A 241 8.15 14.78 15.08
C ASP A 241 8.97 14.71 13.80
N GLU A 242 9.64 15.80 13.41
CA GLU A 242 10.39 15.88 12.16
C GLU A 242 11.45 14.78 12.06
N HIS A 243 12.24 14.55 13.12
CA HIS A 243 13.27 13.50 13.10
C HIS A 243 12.67 12.09 13.01
N ARG A 244 11.59 11.85 13.77
CA ARG A 244 10.88 10.57 13.81
C ARG A 244 10.24 10.24 12.46
N ILE A 245 9.51 11.19 11.90
CA ILE A 245 8.83 11.07 10.61
C ILE A 245 9.85 10.95 9.47
N GLU A 246 10.96 11.69 9.51
CA GLU A 246 12.04 11.55 8.54
C GLU A 246 12.61 10.12 8.52
N THR A 247 12.77 9.51 9.69
CA THR A 247 13.21 8.12 9.82
C THR A 247 12.19 7.13 9.25
N ILE A 248 10.90 7.33 9.54
CA ILE A 248 9.80 6.53 8.96
C ILE A 248 9.82 6.64 7.43
N LEU A 249 9.90 7.85 6.87
CA LEU A 249 9.91 8.08 5.43
C LEU A 249 11.10 7.42 4.74
N LYS A 250 12.27 7.37 5.39
CA LYS A 250 13.45 6.64 4.86
C LYS A 250 13.17 5.15 4.69
N TYR A 251 12.63 4.50 5.72
CA TYR A 251 12.32 3.07 5.67
C TYR A 251 11.18 2.72 4.71
N VAL A 252 10.14 3.56 4.68
CA VAL A 252 9.03 3.41 3.73
C VAL A 252 9.55 3.53 2.31
N GLU A 253 10.36 4.56 2.02
CA GLU A 253 10.91 4.80 0.69
C GLU A 253 11.87 3.69 0.23
N ASP A 254 12.74 3.20 1.12
CA ASP A 254 13.66 2.11 0.82
C ASP A 254 12.92 0.84 0.33
N ALA A 255 11.80 0.52 0.98
CA ALA A 255 10.98 -0.63 0.61
C ALA A 255 10.08 -0.39 -0.61
N ASP A 256 9.40 0.75 -0.68
CA ASP A 256 8.43 1.05 -1.76
C ASP A 256 9.14 1.18 -3.11
N LEU A 257 10.34 1.79 -3.12
CA LEU A 257 11.21 1.88 -4.30
C LEU A 257 12.06 0.63 -4.54
N ARG A 258 11.98 -0.37 -3.65
CA ARG A 258 12.69 -1.66 -3.73
C ARG A 258 14.21 -1.52 -3.77
N ARG A 259 14.75 -0.57 -3.02
CA ARG A 259 16.19 -0.35 -2.84
C ARG A 259 16.77 -1.41 -1.91
N TRP A 260 16.18 -1.56 -0.72
CA TRP A 260 16.64 -2.48 0.33
C TRP A 260 18.05 -2.15 0.84
N ASP A 261 18.40 -0.86 0.86
CA ASP A 261 19.73 -0.37 1.22
C ASP A 261 19.87 -0.19 2.74
N LEU A 262 18.78 0.05 3.46
CA LEU A 262 18.83 0.25 4.91
C LEU A 262 18.81 -1.10 5.65
N SER A 263 19.62 -1.19 6.70
CA SER A 263 19.49 -2.26 7.69
C SER A 263 18.09 -2.24 8.28
N ASP A 264 17.54 -3.38 8.67
CA ASP A 264 16.22 -3.46 9.32
C ASP A 264 15.00 -3.06 8.48
N THR A 265 15.13 -2.63 7.20
CA THR A 265 13.96 -2.36 6.33
C THR A 265 12.99 -3.52 6.30
N LYS A 266 13.49 -4.76 6.27
CA LYS A 266 12.66 -5.97 6.33
C LYS A 266 11.89 -6.07 7.65
N ALA A 267 12.56 -5.81 8.79
CA ALA A 267 11.95 -5.87 10.11
C ALA A 267 10.89 -4.76 10.26
N PHE A 268 11.26 -3.52 9.94
CA PHE A 268 10.36 -2.37 9.92
C PHE A 268 9.08 -2.64 9.11
N ASN A 269 9.22 -3.16 7.88
CA ASN A 269 8.08 -3.48 7.02
C ASN A 269 7.20 -4.62 7.55
N ILE A 270 7.77 -5.56 8.31
CA ILE A 270 7.00 -6.58 9.01
C ILE A 270 6.21 -5.94 10.16
N GLY A 271 6.85 -5.08 10.96
CA GLY A 271 6.21 -4.34 12.04
C GLY A 271 5.03 -3.49 11.55
N LEU A 272 5.19 -2.84 10.40
CA LEU A 272 4.15 -2.01 9.77
C LEU A 272 2.88 -2.75 9.33
N ARG A 273 2.90 -4.08 9.21
CA ARG A 273 1.74 -4.83 8.67
C ARG A 273 0.48 -4.63 9.49
N GLU A 274 0.63 -4.55 10.81
CA GLU A 274 -0.50 -4.33 11.72
C GLU A 274 -0.98 -2.87 11.71
N GLU A 275 -0.13 -1.91 11.37
CA GLU A 275 -0.55 -0.52 11.23
C GLU A 275 -1.40 -0.30 9.97
N ARG A 276 -1.16 -1.09 8.91
CA ARG A 276 -1.91 -0.99 7.65
C ARG A 276 -3.42 -1.21 7.80
N VAL A 277 -3.85 -2.02 8.77
CA VAL A 277 -5.28 -2.28 8.98
C VAL A 277 -6.02 -1.09 9.60
N LYS A 278 -5.29 -0.16 10.23
CA LYS A 278 -5.83 1.02 10.92
C LYS A 278 -5.93 2.25 10.01
N LEU A 279 -5.44 2.18 8.77
CA LEU A 279 -5.25 3.33 7.88
C LEU A 279 -6.53 3.90 7.25
N ASN A 280 -7.71 3.44 7.64
CA ASN A 280 -8.98 3.96 7.10
C ASN A 280 -9.50 5.08 8.00
N CYS A 281 -9.40 6.34 7.56
CA CYS A 281 -9.81 7.50 8.36
C CYS A 281 -11.33 7.58 8.60
N VAL A 282 -12.15 6.88 7.82
CA VAL A 282 -13.62 6.85 8.02
C VAL A 282 -13.98 5.94 9.19
N THR A 283 -13.29 4.80 9.33
CA THR A 283 -13.55 3.83 10.41
C THR A 283 -12.64 4.02 11.61
N ASN A 284 -11.55 4.78 11.46
CA ASN A 284 -10.60 5.10 12.51
C ASN A 284 -10.38 6.62 12.56
N PRO A 285 -11.12 7.34 13.41
CA PRO A 285 -11.02 8.79 13.49
C PRO A 285 -9.66 9.28 14.03
N TYR A 286 -8.90 8.41 14.72
CA TYR A 286 -7.60 8.75 15.32
C TYR A 286 -6.41 8.37 14.44
N VAL A 287 -6.63 8.11 13.15
CA VAL A 287 -5.58 7.55 12.27
C VAL A 287 -4.39 8.50 12.13
N PHE A 288 -4.60 9.81 12.14
CA PHE A 288 -3.54 10.79 11.91
C PHE A 288 -2.67 10.98 13.16
N GLU A 289 -3.30 11.01 14.33
CA GLU A 289 -2.62 10.98 15.63
C GLU A 289 -1.81 9.69 15.76
N GLN A 290 -2.40 8.54 15.45
CA GLN A 290 -1.70 7.26 15.47
C GLN A 290 -0.52 7.21 14.51
N LEU A 291 -0.64 7.80 13.31
CA LEU A 291 0.46 7.85 12.34
C LEU A 291 1.60 8.77 12.81
N LEU A 292 1.28 9.89 13.47
CA LEU A 292 2.28 10.76 14.10
C LEU A 292 3.01 10.04 15.23
N ASP A 293 2.29 9.26 16.02
CA ASP A 293 2.82 8.58 17.21
C ASP A 293 3.63 7.31 16.90
N ILE A 294 3.74 6.88 15.64
CA ILE A 294 4.54 5.71 15.28
C ILE A 294 6.00 5.93 15.66
N ASP A 295 6.55 4.99 16.43
CA ASP A 295 7.99 4.91 16.69
C ASP A 295 8.65 3.88 15.75
N PRO A 296 9.70 4.27 14.97
CA PRO A 296 10.38 3.34 14.07
C PRO A 296 11.11 2.21 14.81
N SER A 297 11.61 2.44 16.02
CA SER A 297 12.33 1.45 16.83
C SER A 297 11.37 0.36 17.33
N ASP A 298 10.15 0.73 17.70
CA ASP A 298 9.09 -0.21 18.07
C ASP A 298 8.69 -1.11 16.89
N LEU A 299 8.55 -0.53 15.69
CA LEU A 299 8.26 -1.29 14.47
C LEU A 299 9.38 -2.28 14.13
N ILE A 300 10.63 -1.86 14.26
CA ILE A 300 11.80 -2.72 14.04
C ILE A 300 11.84 -3.83 15.08
N SER A 301 11.67 -3.51 16.36
CA SER A 301 11.69 -4.47 17.47
C SER A 301 10.60 -5.53 17.31
N LYS A 302 9.38 -5.11 16.95
CA LYS A 302 8.26 -6.01 16.63
C LYS A 302 8.57 -6.88 15.41
N GLY A 303 9.13 -6.29 14.36
CA GLY A 303 9.58 -7.01 13.17
C GLY A 303 10.63 -8.09 13.46
N ASN A 304 11.64 -7.73 14.25
CA ASN A 304 12.71 -8.63 14.66
C ASN A 304 12.18 -9.76 15.55
N SER A 305 11.31 -9.46 16.51
CA SER A 305 10.62 -10.47 17.33
C SER A 305 9.85 -11.47 16.46
N HIS A 306 9.12 -10.96 15.45
CA HIS A 306 8.40 -11.82 14.51
C HIS A 306 9.33 -12.69 13.65
N ILE A 307 10.43 -12.12 13.13
CA ILE A 307 11.44 -12.87 12.36
C ILE A 307 12.04 -13.99 13.22
N SER A 308 12.49 -13.66 14.44
CA SER A 308 13.10 -14.62 15.36
C SER A 308 12.12 -15.73 15.74
N SER A 309 10.88 -15.40 16.09
CA SER A 309 9.83 -16.38 16.39
C SER A 309 9.62 -17.37 15.25
N ARG A 310 9.59 -16.88 14.01
CA ARG A 310 9.43 -17.73 12.82
C ARG A 310 10.65 -18.60 12.54
N GLN A 311 11.85 -18.06 12.73
CA GLN A 311 13.09 -18.83 12.61
C GLN A 311 13.16 -19.94 13.65
N ASP A 312 12.78 -19.67 14.91
CA ASP A 312 12.76 -20.67 15.96
C ASP A 312 11.69 -21.74 15.71
N ALA A 313 10.51 -21.34 15.23
CA ALA A 313 9.47 -22.28 14.81
C ALA A 313 9.93 -23.16 13.64
N ALA A 314 10.64 -22.59 12.65
CA ALA A 314 11.21 -23.35 11.54
C ALA A 314 12.29 -24.33 12.02
N LYS A 315 13.20 -23.90 12.90
CA LYS A 315 14.26 -24.76 13.47
C LYS A 315 13.70 -25.96 14.22
N LYS A 316 12.58 -25.82 14.94
CA LYS A 316 11.89 -26.92 15.62
C LYS A 316 11.37 -28.01 14.68
N LEU A 317 11.16 -27.68 13.41
CA LEU A 317 10.71 -28.64 12.40
C LEU A 317 11.87 -29.38 11.74
N LEU A 318 13.10 -28.91 11.90
CA LEU A 318 14.30 -29.57 11.40
C LEU A 318 14.67 -30.76 12.31
N GLY A 319 15.37 -31.74 11.75
CA GLY A 319 15.69 -33.04 12.35
C GLY A 319 15.03 -34.23 11.61
N LYS A 320 14.15 -33.96 10.65
CA LYS A 320 13.50 -34.96 9.77
C LYS A 320 13.76 -34.70 8.30
N GLU A 321 14.75 -33.87 7.99
CA GLU A 321 15.20 -33.66 6.62
C GLU A 321 15.76 -34.94 6.02
N PHE A 322 15.56 -35.11 4.72
CA PHE A 322 16.09 -36.21 3.94
C PHE A 322 16.65 -35.69 2.62
N LYS A 323 17.50 -36.48 1.96
CA LYS A 323 18.06 -36.11 0.67
C LYS A 323 17.02 -36.30 -0.43
N ILE A 324 16.84 -35.32 -1.30
CA ILE A 324 15.97 -35.44 -2.47
C ILE A 324 16.77 -35.26 -3.76
N ARG A 325 16.48 -36.08 -4.77
CA ARG A 325 17.08 -36.00 -6.11
C ARG A 325 16.16 -35.19 -7.03
N LEU A 326 16.35 -33.88 -7.08
CA LEU A 326 15.48 -32.98 -7.84
C LEU A 326 15.45 -33.36 -9.32
N GLY A 327 14.25 -33.55 -9.87
CA GLY A 327 14.04 -34.06 -11.22
C GLY A 327 14.79 -35.37 -11.45
N ARG A 328 14.65 -36.35 -10.56
CA ARG A 328 15.36 -37.65 -10.66
C ARG A 328 16.89 -37.52 -10.68
N GLY A 329 17.42 -36.39 -10.20
CA GLY A 329 18.85 -36.07 -10.16
C GLY A 329 19.33 -35.12 -11.26
N PHE A 330 18.51 -34.80 -12.28
CA PHE A 330 18.88 -33.85 -13.33
C PHE A 330 19.23 -32.46 -12.78
N TYR A 331 18.66 -32.09 -11.63
CA TYR A 331 18.90 -30.82 -10.97
C TYR A 331 19.76 -30.96 -9.70
N GLY A 332 20.46 -32.08 -9.55
CA GLY A 332 21.29 -32.36 -8.37
C GLY A 332 20.49 -32.80 -7.15
N GLU A 333 21.21 -33.00 -6.06
CA GLU A 333 20.67 -33.42 -4.76
C GLU A 333 20.64 -32.23 -3.81
N CYS A 334 19.66 -32.20 -2.91
CA CYS A 334 19.57 -31.23 -1.84
C CYS A 334 18.78 -31.78 -0.64
N LEU A 335 18.75 -31.06 0.48
CA LEU A 335 17.90 -31.41 1.62
C LEU A 335 16.45 -31.03 1.36
N CYS A 336 15.57 -31.92 1.80
CA CYS A 336 14.14 -31.75 1.71
C CYS A 336 13.46 -32.07 3.03
N ILE A 337 12.34 -31.41 3.30
CA ILE A 337 11.43 -31.80 4.37
C ILE A 337 9.98 -31.81 3.88
N ARG A 338 9.20 -32.75 4.41
CA ARG A 338 7.75 -32.75 4.29
C ARG A 338 7.14 -32.03 5.51
N ALA A 339 6.61 -30.83 5.29
CA ALA A 339 6.11 -29.91 6.30
C ALA A 339 4.58 -29.73 6.22
N ASP A 340 3.85 -30.85 6.18
CA ASP A 340 2.38 -30.83 6.21
C ASP A 340 1.88 -30.10 7.47
N GLY A 341 0.92 -29.18 7.31
CA GLY A 341 0.43 -28.33 8.40
C GLY A 341 1.30 -27.11 8.73
N HIS A 342 2.52 -27.00 8.17
CA HIS A 342 3.47 -25.93 8.46
C HIS A 342 3.86 -25.12 7.20
N SER A 343 2.97 -25.05 6.21
CA SER A 343 3.21 -24.35 4.94
C SER A 343 3.54 -22.86 5.11
N ASN A 344 3.04 -22.25 6.18
CA ASN A 344 3.30 -20.87 6.53
C ASN A 344 4.77 -20.60 6.88
N LEU A 345 5.57 -21.62 7.24
CA LEU A 345 7.00 -21.51 7.56
C LEU A 345 7.91 -21.96 6.41
N SER A 346 7.36 -22.27 5.24
CA SER A 346 8.10 -22.84 4.11
C SER A 346 9.28 -21.98 3.62
N HIS A 347 9.23 -20.67 3.81
CA HIS A 347 10.36 -19.80 3.47
C HIS A 347 11.52 -19.98 4.43
N GLU A 348 11.28 -19.87 5.73
CA GLU A 348 12.31 -19.98 6.77
C GLU A 348 12.92 -21.38 6.81
N ILE A 349 12.08 -22.42 6.69
CA ILE A 349 12.55 -23.81 6.57
C ILE A 349 13.41 -23.97 5.32
N GLY A 350 12.96 -23.47 4.17
CA GLY A 350 13.68 -23.60 2.91
C GLY A 350 15.03 -22.88 2.92
N ASP A 351 15.10 -21.67 3.48
CA ASP A 351 16.36 -20.92 3.59
C ASP A 351 17.37 -21.66 4.48
N GLU A 352 16.91 -22.25 5.59
CA GLU A 352 17.78 -23.03 6.47
C GLU A 352 18.23 -24.36 5.83
N LEU A 353 17.32 -25.07 5.15
CA LEU A 353 17.67 -26.27 4.39
C LEU A 353 18.66 -25.97 3.24
N SER A 354 18.56 -24.80 2.61
CA SER A 354 19.52 -24.35 1.58
C SER A 354 20.94 -24.28 2.14
N LYS A 355 21.10 -23.63 3.30
CA LYS A 355 22.41 -23.51 3.98
C LYS A 355 22.95 -24.86 4.39
N ARG A 356 22.11 -25.72 4.97
CA ARG A 356 22.49 -27.08 5.38
C ARG A 356 22.85 -27.97 4.19
N SER A 357 22.16 -27.82 3.06
CA SER A 357 22.48 -28.54 1.82
C SER A 357 23.87 -28.16 1.31
N ALA A 358 24.16 -26.85 1.28
CA ALA A 358 25.48 -26.35 0.91
C ALA A 358 26.58 -26.89 1.84
N ALA A 359 26.35 -26.85 3.16
CA ALA A 359 27.29 -27.38 4.16
C ALA A 359 27.53 -28.90 4.02
N ALA A 360 26.54 -29.64 3.52
CA ALA A 360 26.64 -31.07 3.23
C ALA A 360 27.24 -31.38 1.84
N GLY A 361 27.75 -30.38 1.11
CA GLY A 361 28.32 -30.56 -0.24
C GLY A 361 27.28 -30.85 -1.33
N MET A 362 26.00 -30.64 -1.04
CA MET A 362 24.90 -30.78 -1.99
C MET A 362 24.59 -29.45 -2.66
N ARG A 363 23.67 -29.45 -3.63
CA ARG A 363 23.23 -28.21 -4.28
C ARG A 363 22.63 -27.29 -3.22
N PRO A 364 22.95 -25.98 -3.19
CA PRO A 364 22.49 -25.04 -2.16
C PRO A 364 21.01 -24.68 -2.35
N ILE A 365 20.14 -25.68 -2.24
CA ILE A 365 18.69 -25.56 -2.37
C ILE A 365 18.04 -26.19 -1.15
N GLY A 366 17.07 -25.53 -0.56
CA GLY A 366 16.16 -26.15 0.40
C GLY A 366 14.83 -26.47 -0.26
N ALA A 367 14.40 -27.73 -0.16
CA ALA A 367 13.10 -28.17 -0.68
C ALA A 367 12.10 -28.38 0.46
N VAL A 368 10.99 -27.62 0.45
CA VAL A 368 9.90 -27.79 1.43
C VAL A 368 8.67 -28.28 0.70
N VAL A 369 8.13 -29.41 1.15
CA VAL A 369 7.02 -30.09 0.51
C VAL A 369 5.83 -30.16 1.46
N PHE A 370 4.63 -29.80 1.01
CA PHE A 370 3.41 -29.89 1.82
C PHE A 370 2.15 -30.03 0.95
N ILE A 371 1.08 -30.56 1.53
CA ILE A 371 -0.22 -30.64 0.87
C ILE A 371 -0.88 -29.26 0.81
N GLN A 372 -1.21 -28.80 -0.41
CA GLN A 372 -2.01 -27.61 -0.67
C GLN A 372 -3.17 -27.97 -1.60
N ARG A 373 -4.41 -27.81 -1.12
CA ARG A 373 -5.64 -28.09 -1.89
C ARG A 373 -5.64 -29.51 -2.50
N GLY A 374 -5.28 -30.50 -1.68
CA GLY A 374 -5.20 -31.91 -2.10
C GLY A 374 -4.01 -32.27 -2.99
N ASN A 375 -3.15 -31.30 -3.34
CA ASN A 375 -1.98 -31.52 -4.19
C ASN A 375 -0.68 -31.36 -3.40
N LEU A 376 0.37 -32.08 -3.80
CA LEU A 376 1.69 -31.94 -3.19
C LEU A 376 2.40 -30.72 -3.79
N LYS A 377 2.59 -29.68 -2.99
CA LYS A 377 3.32 -28.48 -3.39
C LYS A 377 4.75 -28.57 -2.92
N MET A 378 5.67 -28.32 -3.84
CA MET A 378 7.10 -28.20 -3.56
C MET A 378 7.54 -26.74 -3.71
N CYS A 379 8.09 -26.19 -2.64
CA CYS A 379 8.70 -24.87 -2.57
C CYS A 379 10.22 -25.04 -2.53
N LEU A 380 10.92 -24.37 -3.44
CA LEU A 380 12.37 -24.33 -3.48
C LEU A 380 12.86 -22.96 -3.02
N ARG A 381 13.91 -22.96 -2.21
CA ARG A 381 14.62 -21.77 -1.73
C ARG A 381 16.11 -21.95 -1.93
N THR A 382 16.81 -20.87 -2.24
CA THR A 382 18.28 -20.82 -2.22
C THR A 382 18.72 -19.51 -1.60
N THR A 383 19.74 -19.59 -0.76
CA THR A 383 20.48 -18.44 -0.24
C THR A 383 21.74 -18.13 -1.05
N ASP A 384 22.05 -18.98 -2.03
CA ASP A 384 23.14 -18.80 -2.98
C ASP A 384 22.67 -17.97 -4.18
N ASN A 385 23.49 -16.99 -4.57
CA ASN A 385 23.19 -16.05 -5.66
C ASN A 385 23.39 -16.64 -7.06
N ALA A 386 24.20 -17.71 -7.19
CA ALA A 386 24.45 -18.37 -8.48
C ALA A 386 23.36 -19.39 -8.85
N THR A 387 22.61 -19.88 -7.87
CA THR A 387 21.61 -20.92 -8.06
C THR A 387 20.24 -20.34 -8.45
N ASP A 388 19.70 -20.80 -9.59
CA ASP A 388 18.35 -20.47 -10.03
C ASP A 388 17.38 -21.66 -9.82
N THR A 389 16.53 -21.55 -8.81
CA THR A 389 15.47 -22.54 -8.52
C THR A 389 14.29 -22.45 -9.49
N SER A 390 14.07 -21.30 -10.14
CA SER A 390 12.95 -21.08 -11.05
C SER A 390 13.01 -21.97 -12.29
N VAL A 391 14.22 -22.36 -12.72
CA VAL A 391 14.43 -23.31 -13.82
C VAL A 391 13.77 -24.65 -13.51
N VAL A 392 13.95 -25.16 -12.29
CA VAL A 392 13.31 -26.41 -11.85
C VAL A 392 11.80 -26.24 -11.83
N ALA A 393 11.31 -25.17 -11.19
CA ALA A 393 9.86 -24.96 -11.07
C ALA A 393 9.15 -24.84 -12.41
N LYS A 394 9.74 -24.13 -13.39
CA LYS A 394 9.16 -23.97 -14.74
C LYS A 394 9.00 -25.30 -15.48
N THR A 395 9.97 -26.22 -15.36
CA THR A 395 9.88 -27.56 -15.97
C THR A 395 8.67 -28.34 -15.49
N TYR A 396 8.24 -28.12 -14.24
CA TYR A 396 7.08 -28.78 -13.64
C TYR A 396 5.83 -27.90 -13.63
N GLY A 397 5.74 -26.92 -14.55
CA GLY A 397 4.56 -26.06 -14.72
C GLY A 397 4.35 -25.03 -13.61
N GLY A 398 5.35 -24.80 -12.75
CA GLY A 398 5.36 -23.78 -11.73
C GLY A 398 6.16 -22.53 -12.12
N GLY A 399 6.63 -21.79 -11.12
CA GLY A 399 7.41 -20.58 -11.34
C GLY A 399 7.87 -19.90 -10.05
N GLY A 400 8.45 -18.71 -10.21
CA GLY A 400 8.96 -17.90 -9.11
C GLY A 400 10.19 -17.09 -9.50
N LYS A 401 10.86 -16.53 -8.50
CA LYS A 401 12.16 -15.86 -8.63
C LYS A 401 13.29 -16.88 -8.61
N SER A 402 14.49 -16.48 -9.02
CA SER A 402 15.67 -17.35 -8.97
C SER A 402 15.92 -17.92 -7.58
N SER A 403 15.79 -17.10 -6.54
CA SER A 403 15.99 -17.52 -5.14
C SER A 403 14.80 -18.21 -4.48
N SER A 404 13.62 -18.17 -5.10
CA SER A 404 12.36 -18.59 -4.45
C SER A 404 11.31 -18.97 -5.50
N SER A 405 11.07 -20.27 -5.65
CA SER A 405 10.11 -20.80 -6.63
C SER A 405 9.27 -21.93 -6.05
N SER A 406 8.20 -22.31 -6.76
CA SER A 406 7.36 -23.44 -6.35
C SER A 406 6.59 -24.04 -7.53
N PHE A 407 6.20 -25.31 -7.39
CA PHE A 407 5.40 -26.05 -8.36
C PHE A 407 4.56 -27.12 -7.64
N ILE A 408 3.57 -27.66 -8.35
CA ILE A 408 2.82 -28.84 -7.90
C ILE A 408 3.51 -30.07 -8.50
N ILE A 409 3.79 -31.06 -7.66
CA ILE A 409 4.36 -32.35 -8.06
C ILE A 409 3.33 -33.44 -7.78
N ARG A 410 3.28 -34.46 -8.63
CA ARG A 410 2.45 -35.65 -8.38
C ARG A 410 3.13 -36.56 -7.35
N MET A 411 2.35 -37.34 -6.63
CA MET A 411 2.88 -38.25 -5.60
C MET A 411 3.83 -39.31 -6.17
N ASP A 412 3.51 -39.86 -7.35
CA ASP A 412 4.37 -40.82 -8.04
C ASP A 412 5.71 -40.20 -8.46
N GLU A 413 5.70 -39.01 -9.06
CA GLU A 413 6.95 -38.32 -9.41
C GLU A 413 7.76 -37.95 -8.16
N TYR A 414 7.11 -37.48 -7.10
CA TYR A 414 7.75 -37.20 -5.82
C TYR A 414 8.43 -38.43 -5.24
N ASN A 415 7.76 -39.59 -5.26
CA ASN A 415 8.35 -40.84 -4.79
C ASN A 415 9.62 -41.19 -5.59
N HIS A 416 9.64 -40.98 -6.90
CA HIS A 416 10.87 -41.19 -7.69
C HIS A 416 12.04 -40.32 -7.23
N TRP A 417 11.77 -39.13 -6.67
CA TRP A 417 12.82 -38.24 -6.19
C TRP A 417 13.34 -38.62 -4.79
N THR A 418 12.58 -39.43 -4.05
CA THR A 418 12.91 -39.87 -2.68
C THR A 418 13.51 -41.27 -2.60
N ILE A 419 13.41 -42.09 -3.66
CA ILE A 419 13.86 -43.50 -3.73
C ILE A 419 15.36 -43.70 -3.38
N ALA A 420 16.19 -42.67 -3.40
CA ALA A 420 17.59 -42.76 -2.98
C ALA A 420 17.81 -42.87 -1.45
N ASN A 421 16.74 -42.86 -0.63
CA ASN A 421 16.83 -43.05 0.82
C ASN A 421 16.35 -44.45 1.28
N SER A 422 16.20 -45.41 0.35
CA SER A 422 15.58 -46.72 0.60
C SER A 422 16.53 -47.92 0.50
N LEU A 423 17.85 -47.71 0.58
CA LEU A 423 18.85 -48.78 0.64
C LEU A 423 19.79 -48.58 1.83
#